data_AF-A0AAU5QQH7-F1
#
_entry.id   AF-A0AAU5QQH7-F1
#
_cell.length_a   1.000
_cell.length_b   1.000
_cell.length_c   1.000
_cell.angle_alpha   90.00
_cell.angle_beta   90.00
_cell.angle_gamma   90.00
#
_symmetry.space_group_name_H-M   'P 1'
#
loop_
_entity.id
_entity.type
_entity.pdbx_description
1 polymer ?
#
loop_
_entity_poly.entity_id
_entity_poly.type
_entity_poly.pdbx_seq_one_letter_code
_entity_poly.pdbx_strand_id
1 'polypeptide(L)'
;MRNGSSVARLPSDLAESLQCHNGVSAWTTILPEQSPLAVSGIVDHWQTCMDVAAENDGLTPRAWEVDPWWHPLWVPWAESADGAAQVIDQRPGPDTGRLGWAGHSGGGDFTDSWPDLASLLHAVAQALHEGGDVRGLHPYLTTQGGLWWDEEGCGELHGHPLRTAPIGLP
;
A
#
# COMPACT_ATOMS: atom_id res chain seq x y z
N MET A 1 31.01 17.36 -10.80
CA MET A 1 29.74 17.60 -10.08
C MET A 1 29.26 16.28 -9.54
N ARG A 2 29.05 16.15 -8.23
CA ARG A 2 28.47 14.93 -7.66
C ARG A 2 26.98 14.98 -7.95
N ASN A 3 26.47 14.06 -8.77
CA ASN A 3 25.04 13.83 -8.86
C ASN A 3 24.59 13.39 -7.45
N GLY A 4 23.78 14.22 -6.80
CA GLY A 4 23.17 13.84 -5.54
C GLY A 4 22.18 12.73 -5.83
N SER A 5 22.52 11.49 -5.47
CA SER A 5 21.54 10.40 -5.40
C SER A 5 20.46 10.84 -4.40
N SER A 6 19.29 11.20 -4.89
CA SER A 6 18.16 11.52 -4.02
C SER A 6 17.68 10.21 -3.40
N VAL A 7 18.10 9.95 -2.17
CA VAL A 7 17.58 8.84 -1.37
C VAL A 7 16.20 9.24 -0.85
N ALA A 8 15.18 8.41 -1.06
CA ALA A 8 13.89 8.62 -0.45
C ALA A 8 14.03 8.62 1.08
N ARG A 9 13.39 9.59 1.74
CA ARG A 9 13.26 9.55 3.19
C ARG A 9 12.04 8.72 3.55
N LEU A 10 12.16 7.97 4.65
CA LEU A 10 11.02 7.26 5.21
C LEU A 10 9.96 8.28 5.67
N PRO A 11 8.71 8.18 5.19
CA PRO A 11 7.61 9.04 5.65
C PRO A 11 7.39 8.88 7.15
N SER A 12 7.02 9.96 7.84
CA SER A 12 6.88 9.98 9.31
C SER A 12 5.85 8.98 9.83
N ASP A 13 4.69 8.95 9.19
CA ASP A 13 3.54 8.11 9.50
C ASP A 13 3.81 6.64 9.19
N LEU A 14 4.62 6.34 8.17
CA LEU A 14 5.16 5.00 7.95
C LEU A 14 6.16 4.62 9.05
N ALA A 15 7.04 5.52 9.47
CA ALA A 15 7.99 5.26 10.54
C ALA A 15 7.28 4.98 11.88
N GLU A 16 6.24 5.72 12.22
CA GLU A 16 5.40 5.50 13.40
C GLU A 16 4.69 4.14 13.34
N SER A 17 4.08 3.80 12.19
CA SER A 17 3.45 2.50 11.99
C SER A 17 4.43 1.33 12.17
N LEU A 18 5.64 1.46 11.60
CA LEU A 18 6.70 0.45 11.70
C LEU A 18 7.25 0.27 13.12
N GLN A 19 7.20 1.32 13.94
CA GLN A 19 7.57 1.24 15.37
C GLN A 19 6.53 0.48 16.19
N CYS A 20 5.26 0.51 15.79
CA CYS A 20 4.21 -0.32 16.39
C CYS A 20 4.32 -1.77 15.90
N HIS A 21 4.44 -1.95 14.58
CA HIS A 21 4.52 -3.26 13.93
C HIS A 21 5.46 -3.21 12.72
N ASN A 22 6.52 -4.02 12.72
CA ASN A 22 7.45 -4.13 11.58
C ASN A 22 6.85 -4.96 10.43
N GLY A 23 5.78 -4.45 9.81
CA GLY A 23 5.03 -5.13 8.77
C GLY A 23 4.45 -6.47 9.22
N VAL A 24 4.23 -7.36 8.26
CA VAL A 24 3.82 -8.75 8.48
C VAL A 24 4.88 -9.73 7.98
N SER A 25 4.94 -10.92 8.59
CA SER A 25 5.91 -11.97 8.21
C SER A 25 5.41 -12.91 7.11
N ALA A 26 4.12 -12.87 6.81
CA ALA A 26 3.47 -13.64 5.77
C ALA A 26 2.31 -12.83 5.20
N TRP A 27 1.90 -13.19 3.98
CA TRP A 27 0.74 -12.61 3.32
C TRP A 27 -0.51 -12.65 4.22
N THR A 28 -1.23 -11.54 4.29
CA THR A 28 -2.46 -11.38 5.06
C THR A 28 -3.41 -10.42 4.37
N THR A 29 -4.65 -10.46 4.80
CA THR A 29 -5.74 -9.57 4.37
C THR A 29 -6.24 -8.74 5.55
N ILE A 30 -5.33 -8.35 6.46
CA ILE A 30 -5.65 -7.48 7.59
C ILE A 30 -6.01 -6.07 7.13
N LEU A 31 -5.41 -5.62 6.03
CA LEU A 31 -5.82 -4.41 5.32
C LEU A 31 -6.54 -4.81 4.02
N PRO A 32 -7.38 -3.94 3.47
CA PRO A 32 -7.99 -4.18 2.16
C PRO A 32 -6.88 -4.29 1.12
N GLU A 33 -6.90 -5.29 0.25
CA GLU A 33 -6.03 -5.42 -0.94
C GLU A 33 -4.52 -5.64 -0.72
N GLN A 34 -3.94 -5.22 0.41
CA GLN A 34 -2.48 -5.26 0.61
C GLN A 34 -2.00 -5.79 1.97
N SER A 35 -0.78 -6.31 1.97
CA SER A 35 -0.01 -6.71 3.16
C SER A 35 1.12 -5.70 3.45
N PRO A 36 1.22 -5.16 4.68
CA PRO A 36 2.32 -4.28 5.06
C PRO A 36 3.69 -4.97 5.01
N LEU A 37 4.66 -4.35 4.34
CA LEU A 37 6.02 -4.83 4.26
C LEU A 37 6.78 -4.54 5.57
N ALA A 38 7.65 -5.46 5.97
CA ALA A 38 8.68 -5.18 6.96
C ALA A 38 9.72 -4.19 6.41
N VAL A 39 10.47 -3.51 7.28
CA VAL A 39 11.53 -2.55 6.88
C VAL A 39 12.50 -3.16 5.86
N SER A 40 12.91 -4.42 6.04
CA SER A 40 13.79 -5.10 5.09
C SER A 40 13.13 -5.26 3.72
N GLY A 41 11.85 -5.64 3.68
CA GLY A 41 11.08 -5.76 2.44
C GLY A 41 10.92 -4.42 1.72
N ILE A 42 10.73 -3.32 2.47
CA ILE A 42 10.68 -1.97 1.91
C ILE A 42 12.01 -1.62 1.22
N VAL A 43 13.13 -1.89 1.89
CA VAL A 43 14.48 -1.61 1.35
C VAL A 43 14.77 -2.48 0.13
N ASP A 44 14.54 -3.78 0.23
CA ASP A 44 14.82 -4.74 -0.84
C ASP A 44 13.98 -4.44 -2.09
N HIS A 45 12.69 -4.14 -1.90
CA HIS A 45 11.79 -3.77 -3.01
C HIS A 45 12.24 -2.46 -3.66
N TRP A 46 12.51 -1.42 -2.87
CA TRP A 46 12.97 -0.13 -3.39
C TRP A 46 14.28 -0.27 -4.19
N GLN A 47 15.25 -1.02 -3.67
CA GLN A 47 16.53 -1.27 -4.34
C GLN A 47 16.32 -2.02 -5.66
N THR A 48 15.52 -3.08 -5.64
CA THR A 48 15.19 -3.86 -6.84
C THR A 48 14.57 -2.98 -7.92
N CYS A 49 13.59 -2.15 -7.57
CA CYS A 49 12.96 -1.24 -8.54
C CYS A 49 13.93 -0.16 -9.05
N MET A 50 14.83 0.34 -8.19
CA MET A 50 15.87 1.28 -8.61
C MET A 50 16.86 0.67 -9.60
N ASP A 51 17.28 -0.57 -9.37
CA ASP A 51 18.18 -1.30 -10.27
C ASP A 51 17.50 -1.54 -11.63
N VAL A 52 16.25 -2.05 -11.63
CA VAL A 52 15.46 -2.25 -12.85
C VAL A 52 15.24 -0.92 -13.58
N ALA A 53 14.90 0.15 -12.88
CA ALA A 53 14.70 1.45 -13.50
C ALA A 53 16.01 2.02 -14.10
N ALA A 54 17.16 1.76 -13.46
CA ALA A 54 18.46 2.18 -13.98
C ALA A 54 18.85 1.41 -15.25
N GLU A 55 18.57 0.10 -15.31
CA GLU A 55 18.87 -0.76 -16.47
C GLU A 55 17.99 -0.46 -17.69
N ASN A 56 16.80 0.14 -17.48
CA ASN A 56 15.80 0.35 -18.52
C ASN A 56 15.54 1.83 -18.85
N ASP A 57 16.50 2.73 -18.55
CA ASP A 57 16.38 4.19 -18.72
C ASP A 57 15.15 4.81 -17.99
N GLY A 58 14.56 4.09 -17.04
CA GLY A 58 13.38 4.46 -16.27
C GLY A 58 13.61 5.61 -15.29
N LEU A 59 14.87 5.91 -14.97
CA LEU A 59 15.28 7.05 -14.15
C LEU A 59 15.40 8.36 -14.95
N THR A 60 15.20 8.32 -16.26
CA THR A 60 15.21 9.52 -17.10
C THR A 60 14.03 10.42 -16.70
N PRO A 61 14.26 11.71 -16.39
CA PRO A 61 13.19 12.63 -16.02
C PRO A 61 12.08 12.67 -17.09
N ARG A 62 10.83 12.51 -16.65
CA ARG A 62 9.64 12.61 -17.50
C ARG A 62 8.83 13.85 -17.12
N ALA A 63 7.91 14.24 -18.01
CA ALA A 63 6.93 15.28 -17.69
C ALA A 63 6.11 14.85 -16.47
N TRP A 64 5.79 15.79 -15.58
CA TRP A 64 5.10 15.54 -14.31
C TRP A 64 3.73 14.87 -14.49
N GLU A 65 3.06 15.12 -15.62
CA GLU A 65 1.74 14.57 -15.96
C GLU A 65 1.77 13.08 -16.32
N VAL A 66 2.95 12.48 -16.48
CA VAL A 66 3.11 11.07 -16.81
C VAL A 66 3.90 10.41 -15.70
N ASP A 67 3.19 9.73 -14.80
CA ASP A 67 3.82 8.97 -13.74
C ASP A 67 4.72 7.86 -14.33
N PRO A 68 5.98 7.75 -13.89
CA PRO A 68 6.91 6.75 -14.39
C PRO A 68 6.51 5.36 -13.90
N TRP A 69 7.12 4.32 -14.47
CA TRP A 69 7.01 2.95 -13.92
C TRP A 69 7.52 2.88 -12.47
N TRP A 70 8.61 3.61 -12.18
CA TRP A 70 9.14 3.78 -10.85
C TRP A 70 9.72 5.18 -10.67
N HIS A 71 9.63 5.74 -9.46
CA HIS A 71 10.27 7.00 -9.10
C HIS A 71 11.16 6.82 -7.86
N PRO A 72 12.38 7.40 -7.81
CA PRO A 72 13.27 7.27 -6.66
C PRO A 72 12.72 7.75 -5.32
N LEU A 73 11.71 8.65 -5.36
CA LEU A 73 11.02 9.19 -4.19
C LEU A 73 9.71 8.46 -3.86
N TRP A 74 9.42 7.33 -4.50
CA TRP A 74 8.33 6.46 -4.08
C TRP A 74 8.84 5.45 -3.07
N VAL A 75 8.19 5.39 -1.91
CA VAL A 75 8.56 4.46 -0.84
C VAL A 75 7.53 3.34 -0.80
N PRO A 76 7.88 2.10 -1.16
CA PRO A 76 6.95 0.98 -1.03
C PRO A 76 6.68 0.75 0.45
N TRP A 77 5.44 0.39 0.79
CA TRP A 77 5.07 0.13 2.19
C TRP A 77 4.21 -1.13 2.34
N ALA A 78 3.52 -1.53 1.29
CA ALA A 78 2.70 -2.73 1.24
C ALA A 78 2.72 -3.32 -0.16
N GLU A 79 2.34 -4.59 -0.27
CA GLU A 79 2.27 -5.33 -1.52
C GLU A 79 0.88 -5.94 -1.67
N SER A 80 0.37 -6.00 -2.91
CA SER A 80 -0.88 -6.71 -3.25
C SER A 80 -0.62 -8.20 -3.52
N ALA A 81 -1.69 -8.99 -3.65
CA ALA A 81 -1.58 -10.44 -3.83
C ALA A 81 -0.89 -10.83 -5.16
N ASP A 82 -0.95 -9.96 -6.16
CA ASP A 82 -0.29 -10.10 -7.47
C ASP A 82 1.10 -9.44 -7.52
N GLY A 83 1.61 -8.95 -6.39
CA GLY A 83 2.96 -8.40 -6.25
C GLY A 83 3.10 -6.93 -6.65
N ALA A 84 2.01 -6.21 -6.89
CA ALA A 84 2.10 -4.76 -7.10
C ALA A 84 2.41 -4.05 -5.78
N ALA A 85 3.30 -3.06 -5.82
CA ALA A 85 3.61 -2.28 -4.63
C ALA A 85 2.62 -1.15 -4.45
N GLN A 86 2.11 -1.01 -3.23
CA GLN A 86 1.54 0.26 -2.82
C GLN A 86 2.67 1.15 -2.29
N VAL A 87 2.73 2.37 -2.81
CA VAL A 87 3.81 3.32 -2.58
C VAL A 87 3.29 4.60 -1.97
N ILE A 88 4.15 5.25 -1.18
CA ILE A 88 3.96 6.61 -0.68
C ILE A 88 4.81 7.56 -1.53
N ASP A 89 4.18 8.56 -2.14
CA ASP A 89 4.86 9.53 -2.99
C ASP A 89 5.51 10.66 -2.16
N GLN A 90 6.83 10.70 -2.10
CA GLN A 90 7.59 11.76 -1.42
C GLN A 90 8.09 12.85 -2.38
N ARG A 91 7.57 12.92 -3.62
CA ARG A 91 7.90 14.02 -4.53
C ARG A 91 7.37 15.35 -3.96
N PRO A 92 8.17 16.43 -3.95
CA PRO A 92 7.72 17.72 -3.45
C PRO A 92 6.52 18.25 -4.23
N GLY A 93 5.48 18.66 -3.51
CA GLY A 93 4.26 19.21 -4.10
C GLY A 93 3.08 19.15 -3.13
N PRO A 94 1.91 19.64 -3.56
CA PRO A 94 0.68 19.59 -2.75
C PRO A 94 0.28 18.16 -2.37
N ASP A 95 0.69 17.18 -3.17
CA ASP A 95 0.34 15.77 -3.04
C ASP A 95 1.42 14.93 -2.32
N THR A 96 2.42 15.58 -1.69
CA THR A 96 3.47 14.85 -0.95
C THR A 96 2.84 14.02 0.16
N GLY A 97 3.09 12.71 0.17
CA GLY A 97 2.54 11.75 1.14
C GLY A 97 1.42 10.88 0.58
N ARG A 98 0.89 11.20 -0.62
CA ARG A 98 -0.23 10.43 -1.19
C ARG A 98 0.15 8.98 -1.47
N LEU A 99 -0.84 8.09 -1.35
CA LEU A 99 -0.70 6.67 -1.66
C LEU A 99 -1.08 6.40 -3.11
N GLY A 100 -0.35 5.50 -3.75
CA GLY A 100 -0.67 5.01 -5.08
C GLY A 100 -0.11 3.61 -5.31
N TRP A 101 -0.32 3.11 -6.52
CA TRP A 101 0.12 1.78 -6.93
C TRP A 101 1.25 1.88 -7.95
N ALA A 102 2.32 1.12 -7.75
CA ALA A 102 3.37 0.89 -8.73
C ALA A 102 3.23 -0.56 -9.24
N GLY A 103 2.60 -0.71 -10.42
CA GLY A 103 2.29 -1.99 -11.03
C GLY A 103 3.37 -2.51 -12.00
N HIS A 104 3.29 -3.79 -12.32
CA HIS A 104 4.28 -4.50 -13.15
C HIS A 104 4.43 -3.98 -14.59
N SER A 105 3.37 -3.44 -15.20
CA SER A 105 3.33 -3.17 -16.65
C SER A 105 2.96 -1.73 -17.03
N GLY A 106 2.78 -0.82 -16.06
CA GLY A 106 2.31 0.54 -16.27
C GLY A 106 3.12 1.59 -15.51
N GLY A 107 2.77 2.86 -15.70
CA GLY A 107 3.20 3.91 -14.78
C GLY A 107 2.52 3.75 -13.41
N GLY A 108 2.95 4.53 -12.43
CA GLY A 108 2.23 4.63 -11.16
C GLY A 108 0.80 5.12 -11.33
N ASP A 109 -0.13 4.61 -10.52
CA ASP A 109 -1.53 5.03 -10.48
C ASP A 109 -1.87 5.68 -9.14
N PHE A 110 -2.35 6.90 -9.21
CA PHE A 110 -2.75 7.73 -8.07
C PHE A 110 -4.18 8.30 -8.23
N THR A 111 -4.97 7.77 -9.18
CA THR A 111 -6.30 8.30 -9.53
C THR A 111 -7.24 8.38 -8.32
N ASP A 112 -7.21 7.36 -7.47
CA ASP A 112 -7.93 7.31 -6.20
C ASP A 112 -6.92 7.24 -5.05
N SER A 113 -6.04 8.22 -4.90
CA SER A 113 -5.04 8.21 -3.83
C SER A 113 -5.64 8.51 -2.45
N TRP A 114 -5.13 7.86 -1.41
CA TRP A 114 -5.27 8.40 -0.04
C TRP A 114 -4.27 9.55 0.13
N PRO A 115 -4.59 10.60 0.91
CA PRO A 115 -3.68 11.73 1.09
C PRO A 115 -2.43 11.36 1.90
N ASP A 116 -2.54 10.40 2.82
CA ASP A 116 -1.46 9.91 3.67
C ASP A 116 -1.80 8.52 4.25
N LEU A 117 -0.79 7.84 4.83
CA LEU A 117 -0.96 6.48 5.35
C LEU A 117 -1.85 6.47 6.58
N ALA A 118 -1.75 7.51 7.41
CA ALA A 118 -2.57 7.65 8.61
C ALA A 118 -4.07 7.66 8.27
N SER A 119 -4.47 8.34 7.19
CA SER A 119 -5.85 8.41 6.72
C SER A 119 -6.39 7.05 6.29
N LEU A 120 -5.61 6.26 5.55
CA LEU A 120 -5.97 4.88 5.21
C LEU A 120 -6.13 4.02 6.46
N LEU A 121 -5.14 4.02 7.35
CA LEU A 121 -5.19 3.21 8.57
C LEU A 121 -6.34 3.62 9.50
N HIS A 122 -6.66 4.93 9.56
CA HIS A 122 -7.81 5.44 10.29
C HIS A 122 -9.12 4.95 9.69
N ALA A 123 -9.29 5.01 8.37
CA ALA A 123 -10.49 4.52 7.69
C ALA A 123 -10.70 3.02 7.93
N VAL A 124 -9.63 2.22 7.88
CA VAL A 124 -9.67 0.78 8.21
C VAL A 124 -10.10 0.57 9.66
N ALA A 125 -9.48 1.29 10.60
CA ALA A 125 -9.83 1.17 12.01
C ALA A 125 -11.30 1.57 12.27
N GLN A 126 -11.78 2.62 11.60
CA GLN A 126 -13.16 3.08 11.71
C GLN A 126 -14.14 2.04 11.14
N ALA A 127 -13.88 1.48 9.96
CA ALA A 127 -14.72 0.44 9.35
C ALA A 127 -14.81 -0.81 10.25
N LEU A 128 -13.72 -1.19 10.92
CA LEU A 128 -13.72 -2.31 11.87
C LEU A 128 -14.41 -1.98 13.20
N HIS A 129 -14.35 -0.73 13.66
CA HIS A 129 -14.89 -0.32 14.96
C HIS A 129 -16.37 0.09 14.91
N GLU A 130 -16.79 0.77 13.85
CA GLU A 130 -18.12 1.36 13.69
C GLU A 130 -18.95 0.63 12.63
N GLY A 131 -18.32 -0.24 11.84
CA GLY A 131 -18.90 -0.82 10.63
C GLY A 131 -18.70 0.09 9.41
N GLY A 132 -18.98 -0.44 8.22
CA GLY A 132 -18.84 0.29 6.95
C GLY A 132 -17.88 -0.42 5.99
N ASP A 133 -17.30 0.37 5.10
CA ASP A 133 -16.36 -0.06 4.07
C ASP A 133 -15.12 0.83 4.03
N VAL A 134 -14.09 0.34 3.35
CA VAL A 134 -12.96 1.14 2.88
C VAL A 134 -12.99 1.07 1.36
N ARG A 135 -13.53 2.12 0.72
CA ARG A 135 -13.65 2.23 -0.75
C ARG A 135 -14.46 1.09 -1.39
N GLY A 136 -15.61 0.79 -0.80
CA GLY A 136 -16.51 -0.28 -1.23
C GLY A 136 -16.12 -1.67 -0.74
N LEU A 137 -14.95 -1.82 -0.10
CA LEU A 137 -14.53 -3.09 0.48
C LEU A 137 -14.97 -3.20 1.94
N HIS A 138 -15.83 -4.17 2.21
CA HIS A 138 -16.38 -4.48 3.52
C HIS A 138 -15.57 -5.58 4.21
N PRO A 139 -15.44 -5.52 5.55
CA PRO A 139 -14.75 -6.54 6.32
C PRO A 139 -15.63 -7.76 6.58
N TYR A 140 -15.07 -8.94 6.32
CA TYR A 140 -15.64 -10.25 6.56
C TYR A 140 -14.69 -11.12 7.39
N LEU A 141 -15.24 -12.12 8.07
CA LEU A 141 -14.50 -13.18 8.72
C LEU A 141 -14.62 -14.46 7.92
N THR A 142 -13.46 -15.05 7.65
CA THR A 142 -13.34 -16.41 7.13
C THR A 142 -13.75 -17.43 8.18
N THR A 143 -13.99 -18.68 7.76
CA THR A 143 -14.29 -19.80 8.66
C THR A 143 -13.18 -20.10 9.67
N GLN A 144 -11.95 -19.66 9.39
CA GLN A 144 -10.79 -19.79 10.27
C GLN A 144 -10.59 -18.57 11.19
N GLY A 145 -11.47 -17.56 11.12
CA GLY A 145 -11.39 -16.34 11.92
C GLY A 145 -10.40 -15.30 11.40
N GLY A 146 -9.82 -15.50 10.21
CA GLY A 146 -9.06 -14.46 9.52
C GLY A 146 -9.96 -13.40 8.91
N LEU A 147 -9.47 -12.16 8.82
CA LEU A 147 -10.15 -11.04 8.18
C LEU A 147 -10.04 -11.16 6.65
N TRP A 148 -11.11 -10.82 5.94
CA TRP A 148 -11.17 -10.73 4.48
C TRP A 148 -11.88 -9.43 4.10
N TRP A 149 -11.49 -8.81 2.99
CA TRP A 149 -12.12 -7.59 2.50
C TRP A 149 -12.66 -7.85 1.10
N ASP A 150 -13.92 -7.49 0.86
CA ASP A 150 -14.58 -7.74 -0.42
C ASP A 150 -15.73 -6.78 -0.65
N GLU A 151 -16.28 -6.77 -1.87
CA GLU A 151 -17.49 -6.01 -2.18
C GLU A 151 -18.69 -6.46 -1.31
N GLU A 152 -19.65 -5.54 -1.14
CA GLU A 152 -20.86 -5.82 -0.37
C GLU A 152 -21.61 -7.04 -0.94
N GLY A 153 -22.00 -7.95 -0.04
CA GLY A 153 -22.75 -9.14 -0.39
C GLY A 153 -21.89 -10.34 -0.80
N CYS A 154 -20.56 -10.25 -0.71
CA CYS A 154 -19.70 -11.41 -0.87
C CYS A 154 -20.01 -12.46 0.22
N GLY A 155 -20.62 -13.57 -0.20
CA GLY A 155 -21.11 -14.62 0.70
C GLY A 155 -20.12 -15.77 0.92
N GLU A 156 -19.10 -15.91 0.07
CA GLU A 156 -18.12 -16.99 0.15
C GLU A 156 -16.75 -16.64 -0.43
N LEU A 157 -15.71 -17.25 0.12
CA LEU A 157 -14.34 -17.22 -0.38
C LEU A 157 -13.90 -18.67 -0.63
N HIS A 158 -13.57 -18.99 -1.89
CA HIS A 158 -13.17 -20.35 -2.30
C HIS A 158 -14.16 -21.46 -1.87
N GLY A 159 -15.47 -21.18 -1.93
CA GLY A 159 -16.53 -22.11 -1.52
C GLY A 159 -16.71 -22.26 -0.01
N HIS A 160 -16.03 -21.43 0.79
CA HIS A 160 -16.24 -21.34 2.23
C HIS A 160 -17.02 -20.07 2.57
N PRO A 161 -18.06 -20.15 3.42
CA PRO A 161 -18.89 -18.99 3.73
C PRO A 161 -18.10 -17.90 4.44
N LEU A 162 -18.42 -16.66 4.10
CA LEU A 162 -17.97 -15.47 4.80
C LEU A 162 -19.08 -14.99 5.75
N ARG A 163 -18.66 -14.48 6.91
CA ARG A 163 -19.56 -13.79 7.85
C ARG A 163 -19.15 -12.34 7.94
N THR A 164 -20.09 -11.40 8.02
CA THR A 164 -19.75 -10.00 8.29
C THR A 164 -18.90 -9.90 9.56
N ALA A 165 -17.85 -9.07 9.51
CA ALA A 165 -17.03 -8.84 10.69
C ALA A 165 -17.89 -8.17 11.79
N PRO A 166 -17.72 -8.58 13.06
CA PRO A 166 -18.38 -7.93 14.16
C PRO A 166 -17.91 -6.47 14.27
N ILE A 167 -18.83 -5.58 14.65
CA ILE A 167 -18.54 -4.17 14.89
C ILE A 167 -18.07 -4.00 16.34
N GLY A 168 -16.92 -3.34 16.51
CA GLY A 168 -16.37 -2.99 17.83
C GLY A 168 -15.56 -4.10 18.51
N LEU A 169 -14.95 -3.76 19.65
CA LEU A 169 -14.41 -4.75 20.58
C LEU A 169 -15.58 -5.27 21.44
N PRO A 170 -15.63 -6.58 21.75
CA PRO A 170 -16.67 -7.15 22.62
C PRO A 170 -16.70 -6.52 24.02
#